data_AF-A0A3N9VJE3-F1
#
_entry.id   AF-A0A3N9VJE3-F1
#
_cell.length_a   1.000
_cell.length_b   1.000
_cell.length_c   1.000
_cell.angle_alpha   90.00
_cell.angle_beta   90.00
_cell.angle_gamma   90.00
#
_symmetry.space_group_name_H-M   'P 1'
#
loop_
_entity.id
_entity.type
_entity.pdbx_description
1 polymer ?
#
loop_
_entity_poly.entity_id
_entity_poly.type
_entity_poly.pdbx_seq_one_letter_code
_entity_poly.pdbx_strand_id
1 'polypeptide(L)' 'MQDFALLLKRHEGNILSYFDMPISNGAVEGLNNKAKVISHRAYGFRSVNNYMLNLYHCMGDLPMPASLHRFV' A
#
# COMPACT_ATOMS: atom_id res chain seq x y z
N MET A 1 -23.34 16.91 -3.78
CA MET A 1 -23.54 16.57 -5.21
C MET A 1 -22.67 17.44 -6.11
N GLN A 2 -22.72 18.78 -5.97
CA GLN A 2 -21.90 19.69 -6.79
C GLN A 2 -20.38 19.44 -6.63
N ASP A 3 -19.88 19.22 -5.41
CA ASP A 3 -18.44 18.99 -5.18
C ASP A 3 -17.90 17.72 -5.86
N PHE A 4 -18.70 16.66 -5.88
CA PHE A 4 -18.35 15.42 -6.55
C PHE A 4 -18.26 15.60 -8.07
N ALA A 5 -19.23 16.32 -8.66
CA ALA A 5 -19.20 16.64 -10.09
C ALA A 5 -17.99 17.51 -10.46
N LEU A 6 -17.63 18.47 -9.61
CA LEU A 6 -16.43 19.30 -9.80
C LEU A 6 -15.14 18.48 -9.69
N LEU A 7 -15.10 17.49 -8.79
CA LEU A 7 -13.97 16.56 -8.66
C LEU A 7 -13.81 15.71 -9.92
N LEU A 8 -14.90 15.13 -10.43
CA LEU A 8 -14.87 14.36 -11.68
C LEU A 8 -14.37 15.22 -12.85
N LYS A 9 -14.90 16.44 -13.00
CA LYS A 9 -14.47 17.37 -14.06
C LYS A 9 -12.99 17.74 -13.96
N ARG A 10 -12.47 17.91 -12.74
CA ARG A 10 -11.04 18.20 -12.51
C ARG A 10 -10.14 17.03 -12.95
N HIS A 11 -10.61 15.79 -12.81
CA HIS A 11 -9.84 14.58 -13.11
C HIS A 11 -10.27 13.87 -14.40
N GLU A 12 -11.15 14.49 -15.20
CA GLU A 12 -11.77 13.91 -16.39
C GLU A 12 -10.74 13.32 -17.36
N GLY A 13 -9.66 14.04 -17.66
CA GLY A 13 -8.62 13.54 -18.56
C GLY A 13 -7.98 12.22 -18.11
N ASN A 14 -7.71 12.07 -16.81
CA ASN A 14 -7.15 10.82 -16.27
C ASN A 14 -8.19 9.70 -16.26
N ILE A 15 -9.45 10.02 -15.97
CA ILE A 15 -10.55 9.05 -15.99
C ILE A 15 -10.76 8.51 -17.40
N LEU A 16 -10.79 9.41 -18.39
CA LEU A 16 -11.01 9.04 -19.79
C LEU A 16 -9.79 8.33 -20.42
N SER A 17 -8.57 8.59 -19.94
CA SER A 17 -7.35 7.92 -20.42
C SER A 17 -7.40 6.38 -20.31
N TYR A 18 -8.24 5.84 -19.42
CA TYR A 18 -8.47 4.40 -19.31
C TYR A 18 -9.01 3.78 -20.62
N PHE A 19 -9.83 4.52 -21.38
CA PHE A 19 -10.39 4.02 -22.63
C PHE A 19 -9.34 3.95 -23.75
N ASP A 20 -8.34 4.82 -23.72
CA ASP A 20 -7.20 4.80 -24.65
C ASP A 20 -6.15 3.77 -24.22
N MET A 21 -5.91 3.64 -22.90
CA MET A 21 -4.94 2.73 -22.32
C MET A 21 -5.51 2.09 -21.03
N PRO A 22 -6.07 0.87 -21.12
CA PRO A 22 -6.78 0.24 -20.01
C PRO A 22 -5.81 -0.30 -18.95
N ILE A 23 -5.24 0.60 -18.16
CA ILE A 23 -4.41 0.27 -17.00
C ILE A 23 -5.33 -0.01 -15.81
N SER A 24 -5.20 -1.19 -15.23
CA SER A 24 -5.90 -1.53 -13.98
C SER A 24 -5.12 -1.02 -12.77
N ASN A 25 -5.84 -0.42 -11.81
CA ASN A 25 -5.29 -0.07 -10.50
C ASN A 25 -5.14 -1.27 -9.55
N GLY A 26 -5.52 -2.48 -9.96
CA GLY A 26 -5.56 -3.65 -9.08
C GLY A 26 -4.22 -3.98 -8.40
N ALA A 27 -3.09 -3.81 -9.09
CA ALA A 27 -1.77 -4.02 -8.49
C ALA A 27 -1.47 -3.00 -7.38
N VAL A 28 -1.80 -1.72 -7.61
CA VAL A 28 -1.60 -0.63 -6.65
C VAL A 28 -2.53 -0.81 -5.44
N GLU A 29 -3.79 -1.18 -5.68
CA GLU A 29 -4.76 -1.49 -4.62
C GLU A 29 -4.31 -2.68 -3.76
N GLY A 30 -3.82 -3.74 -4.41
CA GLY A 30 -3.26 -4.90 -3.72
C GLY A 30 -2.08 -4.54 -2.82
N LEU A 31 -1.13 -3.74 -3.34
CA LEU A 31 0.01 -3.24 -2.57
C LEU A 31 -0.42 -2.36 -1.40
N ASN A 32 -1.38 -1.46 -1.62
CA ASN A 32 -1.91 -0.59 -0.57
C ASN A 32 -2.60 -1.40 0.54
N ASN A 33 -3.37 -2.44 0.17
CA ASN A 33 -4.02 -3.31 1.14
C ASN A 33 -2.98 -4.13 1.93
N LYS A 34 -1.95 -4.68 1.26
CA LYS A 34 -0.85 -5.41 1.93
C LYS A 34 -0.12 -4.50 2.93
N ALA A 35 0.24 -3.29 2.53
CA ALA A 35 0.86 -2.29 3.40
C ALA A 35 -0.03 -1.99 4.62
N LYS A 36 -1.33 -1.75 4.40
CA LYS A 36 -2.30 -1.50 5.48
C LYS A 36 -2.37 -2.67 6.48
N VAL A 37 -2.40 -3.91 6.00
CA VAL A 37 -2.40 -5.11 6.86
C VAL A 37 -1.11 -5.21 7.68
N ILE A 38 0.05 -4.94 7.08
CA ILE A 38 1.34 -4.93 7.79
C ILE A 38 1.32 -3.85 8.87
N SER A 39 0.86 -2.64 8.55
CA SER A 39 0.73 -1.54 9.52
C SER A 39 -0.16 -1.92 10.69
N HIS A 40 -1.31 -2.55 10.42
CA HIS A 40 -2.23 -3.00 11.45
C HIS A 40 -1.65 -4.09 12.35
N ARG A 41 -0.65 -4.86 11.90
CA ARG A 41 -0.01 -5.91 12.72
C ARG A 41 1.26 -5.41 13.42
N ALA A 42 1.76 -4.24 13.05
CA ALA A 42 2.98 -3.64 13.56
C ALA A 42 2.78 -2.89 14.89
N TYR A 43 2.02 -3.49 15.82
CA TYR A 43 1.91 -2.96 17.17
C TYR A 43 3.23 -3.14 17.93
N GLY A 44 3.60 -2.18 18.77
CA GLY A 44 4.76 -2.29 19.65
C GLY A 44 6.09 -1.80 19.08
N PHE A 45 6.16 -1.40 17.80
CA PHE A 45 7.33 -0.68 17.28
C PHE A 45 7.47 0.67 17.99
N ARG A 46 8.63 0.90 18.62
CA ARG A 46 8.96 2.15 19.31
C ARG A 46 9.73 3.16 18.44
N SER A 47 10.19 2.71 17.27
CA SER A 47 10.98 3.49 16.33
C SER A 47 10.37 3.43 14.94
N VAL A 48 10.28 4.59 14.29
CA VAL A 48 9.82 4.73 12.91
C VAL A 48 10.72 3.94 11.95
N ASN A 49 12.03 3.92 12.19
CA ASN A 49 12.98 3.19 11.34
C ASN A 49 12.71 1.68 11.38
N ASN A 50 12.41 1.13 12.55
CA ASN A 50 12.11 -0.30 12.69
C ASN A 50 10.76 -0.66 12.05
N TYR A 51 9.78 0.24 12.15
CA TYR A 51 8.50 0.10 11.47
C TYR A 51 8.66 0.12 9.93
N MET A 52 9.45 1.06 9.40
CA MET A 52 9.75 1.12 7.96
C MET A 52 10.49 -0.13 7.48
N LEU A 53 11.48 -0.60 8.25
CA LEU A 53 12.20 -1.83 7.93
C LEU A 53 11.26 -3.04 7.84
N ASN A 54 10.34 -3.19 8.81
CA ASN A 54 9.33 -4.23 8.78
C ASN A 54 8.42 -4.12 7.55
N LEU A 55 8.00 -2.91 7.20
CA LEU A 55 7.19 -2.67 6.01
C LEU A 55 7.93 -3.09 4.73
N TYR A 56 9.18 -2.69 4.54
CA TYR A 56 9.97 -3.11 3.39
C TYR A 56 10.22 -4.62 3.35
N HIS A 57 10.52 -5.23 4.50
CA HIS A 57 10.76 -6.66 4.60
C HIS A 57 9.53 -7.48 4.19
N CYS A 58 8.36 -7.15 4.75
CA CYS A 58 7.11 -7.83 4.43
C CYS A 58 6.62 -7.54 3.00
N MET A 59 6.79 -6.31 2.50
CA MET A 59 6.37 -5.93 1.15
C MET A 59 7.24 -6.63 0.10
N GLY A 60 8.55 -6.69 0.32
CA GLY A 60 9.54 -7.33 -0.56
C GLY A 60 9.63 -8.85 -0.44
N ASP A 61 8.83 -9.48 0.44
CA ASP A 61 8.82 -10.93 0.68
C ASP A 61 10.23 -11.50 0.94
N LEU A 62 11.00 -10.78 1.75
CA LEU A 62 12.40 -11.10 2.02
C LEU A 62 12.52 -12.30 2.97
N PRO A 63 13.59 -13.12 2.86
CA PRO A 63 13.77 -14.27 3.73
C PRO A 63 14.04 -13.84 5.17
N MET A 64 13.44 -14.56 6.12
CA MET A 64 13.67 -14.33 7.55
C MET A 64 15.11 -14.71 7.93
N PRO A 65 15.82 -13.88 8.71
CA PRO A 65 17.15 -14.23 9.24
C PRO A 65 17.10 -15.45 10.15
N ALA A 66 18.16 -16.28 10.09
CA ALA A 66 18.26 -17.52 10.85
C ALA A 66 18.30 -17.32 12.39
N SER A 67 18.68 -16.13 12.85
CA SER A 67 18.91 -15.82 14.27
C SER A 67 17.73 -15.09 14.95
N LEU A 68 16.52 -15.12 14.38
CA LEU A 68 15.38 -14.42 14.98
C LEU A 68 14.81 -15.18 16.18
N HIS A 69 14.59 -14.44 17.27
CA HIS A 69 13.79 -14.93 18.40
C HIS A 69 12.35 -15.19 17.95
N ARG A 70 11.85 -16.40 18.17
CA ARG A 70 10.45 -16.77 17.96
C ARG A 70 9.76 -16.83 19.32
N PHE A 71 8.68 -16.08 19.47
CA PHE A 71 7.75 -16.32 20.58
C PHE A 71 7.06 -17.67 20.30
N VAL A 72 7.41 -18.68 21.11
CA VAL A 72 6.70 -19.96 21.18
C VAL A 72 5.33 -19.78 21.81
#